data_AF-A0A8R1EJB9-F1
#
_entry.id   AF-A0A8R1EJB9-F1
#
_cell.length_a   1.000
_cell.length_b   1.000
_cell.length_c   1.000
_cell.angle_alpha   90.00
_cell.angle_beta   90.00
_cell.angle_gamma   90.00
#
_symmetry.space_group_name_H-M   'P 1'
#
loop_
_entity.id
_entity.type
_entity.pdbx_description
1 polymer ?
#
loop_
_entity_poly.entity_id
_entity_poly.type
_entity_poly.pdbx_seq_one_letter_code
_entity_poly.pdbx_strand_id
1 'polypeptide(L)'
;QALYKRVRQVLIIQPEKFLEQQKINFDLIVSGYTLKTVLISMHKLSKFVNVNQLPEQFGGTLGYDPDEWLDNRIVGFFLKI
;
A
#
# COMPACT_ATOMS: atom_id res chain seq x y z
N GLN A 1 -13.79 2.91 18.16
CA GLN A 1 -14.23 3.45 16.85
C GLN A 1 -13.72 2.52 15.76
N ALA A 2 -14.55 2.09 14.81
CA ALA A 2 -14.14 1.02 13.89
C ALA A 2 -13.13 1.50 12.82
N LEU A 3 -12.04 0.74 12.65
CA LEU A 3 -10.86 1.08 11.84
C LEU A 3 -11.20 1.42 10.38
N TYR A 4 -12.17 0.71 9.79
CA TYR A 4 -12.61 0.91 8.41
C TYR A 4 -13.13 2.33 8.13
N LYS A 5 -13.59 3.07 9.14
CA LYS A 5 -14.04 4.47 8.99
C LYS A 5 -12.89 5.47 8.79
N ARG A 6 -11.64 5.06 9.06
CA ARG A 6 -10.43 5.89 8.91
C ARG A 6 -9.68 5.60 7.61
N VAL A 7 -10.06 4.55 6.87
CA VAL A 7 -9.42 4.18 5.62
C VAL A 7 -10.08 4.94 4.47
N ARG A 8 -9.33 5.85 3.84
CA ARG A 8 -9.85 6.65 2.71
C ARG A 8 -9.89 5.85 1.40
N GLN A 9 -8.87 5.03 1.15
CA GLN A 9 -8.69 4.30 -0.09
C GLN A 9 -7.75 3.12 0.13
N VAL A 10 -7.96 2.04 -0.62
CA VAL A 10 -7.08 0.89 -0.67
C VAL A 10 -6.58 0.73 -2.11
N LEU A 11 -5.27 0.61 -2.29
CA LEU A 11 -4.64 0.33 -3.57
C LEU A 11 -4.07 -1.08 -3.51
N ILE A 12 -4.49 -1.93 -4.43
CA ILE A 12 -3.94 -3.28 -4.58
C ILE A 12 -3.05 -3.28 -5.81
N ILE A 13 -1.76 -3.57 -5.62
CA ILE A 13 -0.80 -3.64 -6.71
C ILE A 13 -0.85 -5.06 -7.29
N GLN A 14 -1.13 -5.18 -8.57
CA GLN A 14 -1.20 -6.47 -9.26
C GLN A 14 0.20 -7.08 -9.40
N PRO A 15 0.41 -8.32 -8.94
CA PRO A 15 1.57 -9.10 -9.36
C PRO A 15 1.37 -9.56 -10.80
N GLU A 16 1.97 -8.83 -11.76
CA GLU A 16 1.76 -9.00 -13.21
C GLU A 16 1.83 -10.46 -13.69
N LYS A 17 2.76 -11.27 -13.15
CA LYS A 17 2.98 -12.65 -13.61
C LYS A 17 2.14 -13.72 -12.87
N PHE A 18 1.64 -13.41 -11.68
CA PHE A 18 0.97 -14.41 -10.82
C PHE A 18 -0.50 -14.61 -11.19
N LEU A 19 -1.17 -13.56 -11.66
CA LEU A 19 -2.63 -13.54 -11.81
C LEU A 19 -3.11 -14.10 -13.13
N GLU A 20 -2.36 -13.84 -14.21
CA GLU A 20 -2.63 -14.42 -15.52
C GLU A 20 -2.56 -15.95 -15.48
N GLN A 21 -1.65 -16.49 -14.68
CA GLN A 21 -1.47 -17.93 -14.49
C GLN A 21 -2.64 -18.58 -13.71
N GLN A 22 -3.25 -17.84 -12.78
CA GLN A 22 -4.29 -18.37 -11.88
C GLN A 22 -5.73 -18.05 -12.34
N LYS A 23 -5.91 -17.28 -13.42
CA LYS A 23 -7.23 -16.90 -13.98
C LYS A 23 -8.21 -16.32 -12.93
N ILE A 24 -7.70 -15.63 -11.93
CA ILE A 24 -8.50 -15.08 -10.84
C ILE A 24 -9.25 -13.83 -11.32
N ASN A 25 -10.58 -13.81 -11.17
CA ASN A 25 -11.39 -12.63 -11.49
C ASN A 25 -11.37 -11.62 -10.33
N PHE A 26 -10.67 -10.51 -10.53
CA PHE A 26 -10.53 -9.46 -9.51
C PHE A 26 -11.79 -8.66 -9.23
N ASP A 27 -12.71 -8.53 -10.20
CA ASP A 27 -13.95 -7.79 -9.96
C ASP A 27 -14.78 -8.46 -8.86
N LEU A 28 -14.69 -9.78 -8.73
CA LEU A 28 -15.31 -10.54 -7.64
C LEU A 28 -14.62 -10.28 -6.29
N ILE A 29 -13.29 -10.15 -6.29
CA ILE A 29 -12.52 -9.87 -5.07
C ILE A 29 -12.79 -8.44 -4.59
N VAL A 30 -12.73 -7.47 -5.50
CA VAL A 30 -12.93 -6.05 -5.21
C VAL A 30 -14.37 -5.79 -4.76
N SER A 31 -15.37 -6.43 -5.38
CA SER A 31 -16.78 -6.28 -4.98
C SER A 31 -17.10 -6.82 -3.58
N GLY A 32 -16.26 -7.71 -3.04
CA GLY A 32 -16.37 -8.17 -1.65
C GLY A 32 -15.96 -7.12 -0.61
N TYR A 33 -15.30 -6.04 -1.00
CA TYR A 33 -14.87 -4.99 -0.09
C TYR A 33 -15.84 -3.80 -0.09
N THR A 34 -16.23 -3.37 1.11
CA THR A 34 -17.07 -2.18 1.31
C THR A 34 -16.28 -0.87 1.14
N LEU A 35 -14.94 -0.94 1.09
CA LEU A 35 -14.04 0.20 0.96
C LEU A 35 -13.77 0.53 -0.51
N LYS A 36 -13.43 1.78 -0.79
CA LYS A 36 -12.98 2.22 -2.12
C LYS A 36 -11.62 1.56 -2.43
N THR A 37 -11.69 0.41 -3.10
CA THR A 37 -10.55 -0.42 -3.46
C THR A 37 -10.28 -0.27 -4.95
N VAL A 38 -9.03 -0.02 -5.33
CA VAL A 38 -8.61 0.12 -6.72
C VAL A 38 -7.46 -0.84 -6.99
N LEU A 39 -7.60 -1.61 -8.06
CA LEU A 39 -6.58 -2.51 -8.55
C LEU A 39 -5.71 -1.80 -9.59
N ILE A 40 -4.40 -1.82 -9.43
CA ILE A 40 -3.47 -1.09 -10.30
C ILE A 40 -2.19 -1.88 -10.58
N SER A 41 -1.58 -1.64 -11.74
CA SER A 41 -0.18 -2.03 -11.99
C SER A 41 0.77 -1.07 -11.27
N MET A 42 1.97 -1.55 -10.93
CA MET A 42 3.01 -0.80 -10.23
C MET A 42 3.31 0.54 -10.91
N HIS A 43 3.41 0.55 -12.24
CA HIS A 43 3.75 1.75 -13.02
C HIS A 43 2.70 2.88 -12.93
N LYS A 44 1.48 2.58 -12.47
CA LYS A 44 0.40 3.56 -12.31
C LYS A 44 0.33 4.16 -10.90
N LEU A 45 1.17 3.72 -9.96
CA LEU A 45 1.08 4.10 -8.56
C LEU A 45 1.30 5.61 -8.33
N SER A 46 2.17 6.23 -9.12
CA SER A 46 2.43 7.68 -9.10
C SER A 46 1.21 8.55 -9.48
N LYS A 47 0.18 7.96 -10.10
CA LYS A 47 -1.10 8.66 -10.34
C LYS A 47 -1.95 8.81 -9.08
N PHE A 48 -1.68 8.01 -8.06
CA PHE A 48 -2.45 7.97 -6.81
C PHE A 48 -1.66 8.49 -5.60
N VAL A 49 -0.34 8.34 -5.62
CA VAL A 49 0.56 8.77 -4.55
C VAL A 49 1.64 9.66 -5.15
N ASN A 50 1.95 10.77 -4.49
CA ASN A 50 3.03 11.65 -4.91
C ASN A 50 4.37 10.89 -4.88
N VAL A 51 5.18 11.03 -5.93
CA VAL A 51 6.47 10.35 -6.08
C VAL A 51 7.42 10.62 -4.90
N ASN A 52 7.35 11.81 -4.29
CA ASN A 52 8.18 12.16 -3.14
C ASN A 52 7.78 11.43 -1.85
N GLN A 53 6.59 10.82 -1.82
CA GLN A 53 6.07 10.04 -0.70
C GLN A 53 6.11 8.54 -0.99
N LEU A 54 6.64 8.16 -2.14
CA LEU A 54 6.68 6.79 -2.60
C LEU A 54 8.12 6.27 -2.54
N PRO A 55 8.36 5.10 -1.94
CA PRO A 55 9.69 4.49 -1.92
C PRO A 55 10.27 4.28 -3.33
N GLU A 56 11.58 4.34 -3.45
CA GLU A 56 12.30 4.17 -4.72
C GLU A 56 11.99 2.83 -5.41
N GLN A 57 11.85 1.74 -4.63
CA GLN A 57 11.47 0.41 -5.12
C GLN A 57 10.09 0.36 -5.80
N PHE A 58 9.26 1.38 -5.60
CA PHE A 58 7.95 1.54 -6.22
C PHE A 58 7.93 2.66 -7.28
N GLY A 59 9.10 3.21 -7.65
CA GLY A 59 9.24 4.26 -8.66
C GLY A 59 9.06 5.69 -8.12
N GLY A 60 9.24 5.91 -6.82
CA GLY A 60 9.29 7.24 -6.22
C GLY A 60 10.70 7.69 -5.85
N THR A 61 10.80 8.65 -4.95
CA THR A 61 12.07 9.26 -4.49
C THR A 61 12.22 9.27 -2.97
N LEU A 62 11.33 8.59 -2.24
CA LEU A 62 11.42 8.48 -0.78
C LEU A 62 12.49 7.44 -0.43
N GLY A 63 13.53 7.87 0.28
CA GLY A 63 14.46 6.96 0.95
C GLY A 63 13.76 6.29 2.13
N TYR A 64 13.22 5.09 1.90
CA TYR A 64 12.55 4.32 2.94
C TYR A 64 13.47 3.22 3.45
N ASP A 65 13.85 3.33 4.73
CA ASP A 65 14.57 2.30 5.46
C ASP A 65 13.59 1.62 6.46
N PRO A 66 13.30 0.31 6.30
CA PRO A 66 12.45 -0.43 7.22
C PRO A 66 12.99 -0.48 8.65
N ASP A 67 14.30 -0.57 8.83
CA ASP A 67 14.95 -0.70 10.14
C ASP A 67 14.89 0.65 10.88
N GLU A 68 15.21 1.74 10.18
CA GLU A 68 15.06 3.10 10.72
C GLU A 68 13.60 3.40 11.12
N TRP A 69 12.64 2.95 10.32
CA TRP A 69 11.22 3.13 10.62
C TRP A 69 10.78 2.38 11.88
N LEU A 70 11.32 1.17 12.11
CA LEU A 70 11.07 0.38 13.32
C LEU A 70 11.71 1.05 14.54
N ASP A 71 12.97 1.44 14.43
CA ASP A 71 13.73 2.06 15.53
C ASP A 71 13.04 3.34 16.02
N ASN A 72 12.61 4.21 15.11
CA ASN A 72 11.88 5.43 15.47
C ASN A 72 10.60 5.17 16.29
N ARG A 73 9.94 4.03 16.07
CA ARG A 73 8.71 3.66 16.80
C ARG A 73 9.01 2.98 18.13
N ILE A 74 10.04 2.16 18.17
CA ILE A 74 10.47 1.46 19.38
C ILE A 74 11.11 2.47 20.35
N VAL A 75 12.03 3.31 19.88
CA VAL A 75 12.66 4.38 20.67
C VAL A 75 11.61 5.37 21.16
N GLY A 76 10.66 5.77 20.31
CA GLY A 76 9.55 6.64 20.70
C GLY A 76 8.60 5.99 21.73
N PHE A 77 8.54 4.66 21.80
CA PHE A 77 7.83 3.93 22.84
C PHE A 77 8.62 3.93 24.15
N PHE A 78 9.93 3.64 24.10
CA PHE A 78 10.79 3.63 25.29
C PHE A 78 10.97 5.01 25.94
N LEU A 79 11.01 6.10 25.17
CA LEU A 79 11.11 7.46 25.70
C LEU A 79 9.79 8.01 26.29
N LYS A 80 8.69 7.27 26.15
CA LYS A 80 7.36 7.65 26.67
C LYS A 80 6.95 6.91 27.94
N ILE A 81 7.76 5.96 28.42
CA ILE A 81 7.57 5.23 29.69
C ILE A 81 8.44 5.89 30.76
#